data_AF-A0A818BTD2-F1
#
_entry.id   AF-A0A818BTD2-F1
#
_cell.length_a   1.000
_cell.length_b   1.000
_cell.length_c   1.000
_cell.angle_alpha   90.00
_cell.angle_beta   90.00
_cell.angle_gamma   90.00
#
_symmetry.space_group_name_H-M   'P 1'
#
loop_
_entity.id
_entity.type
_entity.pdbx_description
1 polymer ?
#
loop_
_entity_poly.entity_id
_entity_poly.type
_entity_poly.pdbx_seq_one_letter_code
_entity_poly.pdbx_strand_id
1 'polypeptide(L)'
;MLYEFDRGSTAPEATKNIQASRFQRCHFDDEALQALLDADPHQTTRELVEQLNCHHSTVERHLHALGKRPALANQKAVNLLHDNSRPHVAQLTQQKIEQLGWEVLPRPPWSPDLAPSDYHLFLSLRNYLCNKHYEDFNELKLDLTAFFESKPSSFYRRGIEILSERWANVVENNGDYIVD
;
A
#
# COMPACT_ATOMS: atom_id res chain seq x y z
N MET A 1 6.96 -48.76 -42.96
CA MET A 1 6.01 -49.14 -44.04
C MET A 1 4.59 -48.88 -43.55
N LEU A 2 3.78 -48.33 -44.45
CA LEU A 2 2.46 -47.72 -44.27
C LEU A 2 1.28 -48.72 -44.46
N TYR A 3 0.11 -48.30 -43.94
CA TYR A 3 -1.30 -48.70 -44.25
C TYR A 3 -1.78 -50.10 -43.77
N GLU A 4 -3.02 -50.36 -43.34
CA GLU A 4 -4.35 -49.89 -43.80
C GLU A 4 -5.45 -49.82 -42.72
N PHE A 5 -6.57 -49.22 -43.12
CA PHE A 5 -7.80 -48.84 -42.40
C PHE A 5 -9.00 -49.51 -43.11
N ASP A 6 -9.94 -50.12 -42.38
CA ASP A 6 -11.35 -50.24 -42.79
C ASP A 6 -12.20 -50.58 -41.55
N ARG A 7 -13.05 -49.67 -41.07
CA ARG A 7 -14.44 -49.36 -41.48
C ARG A 7 -15.46 -50.47 -41.21
N GLY A 8 -16.33 -50.18 -40.24
CA GLY A 8 -17.73 -50.60 -40.26
C GLY A 8 -18.14 -51.52 -39.12
N SER A 9 -18.51 -50.95 -37.97
CA SER A 9 -19.58 -51.56 -37.19
C SER A 9 -20.37 -50.50 -36.44
N THR A 10 -21.66 -50.49 -36.78
CA THR A 10 -22.76 -49.65 -36.33
C THR A 10 -23.10 -49.88 -34.86
N ALA A 11 -23.28 -48.81 -34.08
CA ALA A 11 -24.10 -48.80 -32.87
C ALA A 11 -24.58 -47.36 -32.57
N PRO A 12 -25.74 -47.20 -31.92
CA PRO A 12 -26.75 -46.21 -32.32
C PRO A 12 -26.72 -44.90 -31.53
N GLU A 13 -27.39 -43.89 -32.10
CA GLU A 13 -27.87 -42.70 -31.43
C GLU A 13 -28.53 -43.04 -30.08
N ALA A 14 -27.88 -42.65 -28.99
CA ALA A 14 -28.55 -42.36 -27.74
C ALA A 14 -27.76 -41.31 -26.97
N THR A 15 -28.47 -40.27 -26.55
CA THR A 15 -28.03 -39.15 -25.68
C THR A 15 -27.36 -37.95 -26.36
N LYS A 16 -28.14 -37.30 -27.25
CA LYS A 16 -28.25 -35.83 -27.24
C LYS A 16 -28.73 -35.40 -25.84
N ASN A 17 -27.81 -35.12 -24.91
CA ASN A 17 -28.07 -34.26 -23.75
C ASN A 17 -26.78 -33.98 -22.98
N ILE A 18 -25.89 -33.21 -23.60
CA ILE A 18 -24.92 -32.38 -22.86
C ILE A 18 -24.99 -30.99 -23.50
N GLN A 19 -26.12 -30.32 -23.33
CA GLN A 19 -26.19 -28.87 -23.47
C GLN A 19 -26.48 -28.24 -22.12
N ALA A 20 -25.69 -27.20 -21.85
CA ALA A 20 -25.98 -26.09 -20.95
C ALA A 20 -25.96 -26.38 -19.45
N SER A 21 -24.77 -26.40 -18.86
CA SER A 21 -24.59 -26.02 -17.44
C SER A 21 -23.12 -25.73 -17.08
N ARG A 22 -22.38 -25.08 -17.99
CA ARG A 22 -21.06 -24.50 -17.67
C ARG A 22 -21.03 -23.06 -18.17
N PHE A 23 -20.80 -22.14 -17.24
CA PHE A 23 -20.83 -20.69 -17.36
C PHE A 23 -22.22 -20.05 -17.41
N GLN A 24 -22.90 -20.08 -16.26
CA GLN A 24 -23.73 -18.92 -15.90
C GLN A 24 -22.75 -17.73 -15.80
N ARG A 25 -22.86 -16.77 -16.72
CA ARG A 25 -22.21 -15.47 -16.60
C ARG A 25 -22.84 -14.83 -15.36
N CYS A 26 -22.17 -14.89 -14.21
CA CYS A 26 -22.59 -14.11 -13.05
C CYS A 26 -22.54 -12.65 -13.50
N HIS A 27 -23.70 -12.01 -13.59
CA HIS A 27 -23.77 -10.57 -13.80
C HIS A 27 -23.20 -9.95 -12.52
N PHE A 28 -21.93 -9.58 -12.58
CA PHE A 28 -21.24 -8.92 -11.49
C PHE A 28 -21.54 -7.44 -11.58
N ASP A 29 -22.06 -6.87 -10.51
CA ASP A 29 -22.44 -5.46 -10.41
C ASP A 29 -21.24 -4.68 -9.89
N ASP A 30 -20.55 -3.99 -10.80
CA ASP A 30 -19.38 -3.17 -10.50
C ASP A 30 -19.77 -1.95 -9.65
N GLU A 31 -20.98 -1.43 -9.80
CA GLU A 31 -21.53 -0.35 -8.96
C GLU A 31 -21.77 -0.81 -7.53
N ALA A 32 -22.29 -2.03 -7.33
CA ALA A 32 -22.44 -2.63 -6.00
C ALA A 32 -21.09 -2.90 -5.33
N LEU A 33 -20.10 -3.40 -6.09
CA LEU A 33 -18.73 -3.54 -5.59
C LEU A 33 -18.15 -2.19 -5.17
N GLN A 34 -18.33 -1.16 -6.00
CA GLN A 34 -17.83 0.19 -5.70
C GLN A 34 -18.52 0.79 -4.47
N ALA A 35 -19.83 0.61 -4.33
CA ALA A 35 -20.59 1.07 -3.16
C ALA A 35 -20.15 0.39 -1.86
N LEU A 36 -19.82 -0.90 -1.90
CA LEU A 36 -19.28 -1.64 -0.74
C LEU A 36 -17.89 -1.14 -0.35
N LEU A 37 -17.01 -0.90 -1.32
CA LEU A 37 -15.68 -0.32 -1.09
C LEU A 37 -15.74 1.10 -0.54
N ASP A 38 -16.72 1.90 -0.96
CA ASP A 38 -16.91 3.27 -0.48
C ASP A 38 -17.55 3.31 0.92
N ALA A 39 -18.38 2.31 1.25
CA ALA A 39 -19.02 2.18 2.55
C ALA A 39 -18.03 1.70 3.64
N ASP A 40 -17.15 0.76 3.30
CA ASP A 40 -16.11 0.27 4.19
C ASP A 40 -14.83 -0.11 3.42
N PRO A 41 -13.82 0.80 3.40
CA PRO A 41 -12.55 0.57 2.71
C PRO A 41 -11.71 -0.59 3.29
N HIS A 42 -12.07 -1.14 4.45
CA HIS A 42 -11.31 -2.19 5.15
C HIS A 42 -11.90 -3.60 4.97
N GLN A 43 -12.98 -3.76 4.19
CA GLN A 43 -13.57 -5.07 3.91
C GLN A 43 -12.58 -6.01 3.25
N THR A 44 -12.57 -7.26 3.70
CA THR A 44 -11.73 -8.31 3.12
C THR A 44 -12.35 -8.83 1.81
N THR A 45 -11.50 -9.38 0.93
CA THR A 45 -11.99 -10.04 -0.30
C THR A 45 -12.95 -11.19 -0.01
N ARG A 46 -12.83 -11.82 1.16
CA ARG A 46 -13.73 -12.88 1.61
C ARG A 46 -15.11 -12.34 2.01
N GLU A 47 -15.16 -11.22 2.73
CA GLU A 47 -16.43 -10.57 3.07
C GLU A 47 -17.14 -10.06 1.81
N LEU A 48 -16.40 -9.48 0.85
CA LEU A 48 -16.95 -9.08 -0.44
C LEU A 48 -17.51 -10.27 -1.23
N VAL A 49 -16.85 -11.43 -1.17
CA VAL A 49 -17.33 -12.69 -1.77
C VAL A 49 -18.65 -13.14 -1.15
N GLU A 50 -18.78 -13.04 0.18
CA GLU A 50 -19.99 -13.41 0.91
C GLU A 50 -21.14 -12.43 0.64
N GLN A 51 -20.85 -11.12 0.58
CA GLN A 51 -21.84 -10.07 0.33
C GLN A 51 -22.32 -10.01 -1.12
N LEU A 52 -21.41 -10.16 -2.09
CA LEU A 52 -21.72 -10.16 -3.52
C LEU A 52 -22.12 -11.54 -4.04
N ASN A 53 -22.10 -12.56 -3.16
CA ASN A 53 -22.43 -13.95 -3.45
C ASN A 53 -21.82 -14.46 -4.77
N CYS A 54 -20.52 -14.21 -4.94
CA CYS A 54 -19.81 -14.53 -6.19
C CYS A 54 -18.46 -15.19 -5.91
N HIS A 55 -17.89 -15.84 -6.92
CA HIS A 55 -16.60 -16.50 -6.75
C HIS A 55 -15.48 -15.50 -6.46
N HIS A 56 -14.56 -15.87 -5.57
CA HIS A 56 -13.36 -15.10 -5.23
C HIS A 56 -12.60 -14.57 -6.44
N SER A 57 -12.40 -15.44 -7.44
CA SER A 57 -11.71 -15.07 -8.69
C SER A 57 -12.44 -14.03 -9.53
N THR A 58 -13.75 -13.85 -9.32
CA THR A 58 -14.53 -12.79 -9.96
C THR A 58 -14.30 -11.47 -9.23
N VAL A 59 -14.41 -11.42 -7.90
CA VAL A 59 -14.11 -10.21 -7.12
C VAL A 59 -12.71 -9.69 -7.41
N GLU A 60 -11.69 -10.55 -7.42
CA GLU A 60 -10.30 -10.14 -7.72
C GLU A 60 -10.14 -9.55 -9.12
N ARG A 61 -10.82 -10.12 -10.12
CA ARG A 61 -10.75 -9.66 -11.51
C ARG A 61 -11.38 -8.27 -11.66
N HIS A 62 -12.52 -8.05 -11.01
CA HIS A 62 -13.22 -6.77 -11.06
C HIS A 62 -12.51 -5.69 -10.23
N LEU A 63 -11.95 -6.04 -9.06
CA LEU A 63 -11.04 -5.17 -8.32
C LEU A 63 -9.85 -4.72 -9.18
N HIS A 64 -9.20 -5.66 -9.88
CA HIS A 64 -8.10 -5.34 -10.79
C HIS A 64 -8.55 -4.43 -11.95
N ALA A 65 -9.76 -4.64 -12.50
CA ALA A 65 -10.33 -3.79 -13.56
C ALA A 65 -10.63 -2.37 -13.08
N LEU A 66 -11.04 -2.19 -11.82
CA LEU A 66 -11.24 -0.90 -11.17
C LEU A 66 -9.92 -0.19 -10.78
N GLY A 67 -8.76 -0.77 -11.11
CA GLY A 67 -7.45 -0.28 -10.67
C GLY A 67 -7.22 -0.42 -9.15
N LYS A 68 -8.16 -1.04 -8.44
CA LYS A 68 -8.08 -1.40 -7.03
C LYS A 68 -7.30 -2.71 -6.97
N ARG A 69 -5.96 -2.64 -6.93
CA ARG A 69 -5.16 -3.84 -6.60
C ARG A 69 -5.74 -4.45 -5.32
N PRO A 70 -5.91 -5.77 -5.21
CA PRO A 70 -6.30 -6.41 -3.96
C PRO A 70 -5.18 -6.19 -2.93
N ALA A 71 -5.22 -5.02 -2.30
CA ALA A 71 -4.34 -4.58 -1.24
C ALA A 71 -4.82 -5.14 0.12
N LEU A 72 -5.95 -5.86 0.12
CA LEU A 72 -6.69 -6.27 1.31
C LEU A 72 -6.17 -7.58 1.93
N ALA A 73 -5.34 -8.35 1.22
CA ALA A 73 -4.80 -9.61 1.76
C ALA A 73 -3.35 -9.51 2.25
N ASN A 74 -2.61 -8.45 1.89
CA ASN A 74 -1.15 -8.39 2.06
C ASN A 74 -0.57 -7.02 2.44
N GLN A 75 -1.39 -6.02 2.82
CA GLN A 75 -0.82 -4.82 3.44
C GLN A 75 -0.24 -5.19 4.80
N LYS A 76 1.10 -5.27 4.89
CA LYS A 76 1.79 -5.13 6.16
C LYS A 76 1.28 -3.85 6.80
N ALA A 77 0.90 -3.91 8.07
CA ALA A 77 0.48 -2.75 8.85
C ALA A 77 1.50 -1.61 8.66
N VAL A 78 1.00 -0.39 8.47
CA VAL A 78 1.86 0.79 8.33
C VAL A 78 2.39 1.13 9.72
N ASN A 79 3.73 1.10 9.85
CA ASN A 79 4.41 1.58 11.05
C ASN A 79 4.67 3.08 10.91
N LEU A 80 3.98 3.88 11.72
CA LEU A 80 4.04 5.32 11.74
C LEU A 80 5.07 5.81 12.76
N LEU A 81 6.01 6.62 12.31
CA LEU A 81 7.02 7.26 13.14
C LEU A 81 6.86 8.78 13.06
N HIS A 82 6.09 9.40 13.97
CA HIS A 82 6.01 10.87 14.15
C HIS A 82 6.42 11.35 15.55
N ASP A 83 6.75 12.63 15.72
CA ASP A 83 7.14 13.20 17.02
C ASP A 83 5.97 13.23 18.02
N ASN A 84 6.26 13.60 19.27
CA ASN A 84 5.24 13.72 20.33
C ASN A 84 4.64 15.13 20.41
N SER A 85 4.62 15.89 19.30
CA SER A 85 4.01 17.22 19.28
C SER A 85 2.51 17.14 19.60
N ARG A 86 1.98 18.20 20.24
CA ARG A 86 0.58 18.22 20.71
C ARG A 86 -0.44 17.83 19.62
N PRO A 87 -0.31 18.26 18.35
CA PRO A 87 -1.23 17.82 17.30
C PRO A 87 -1.17 16.32 17.00
N HIS A 88 0.01 15.69 17.12
CA HIS A 88 0.18 14.26 16.81
C HIS A 88 -0.32 13.33 17.92
N VAL A 89 -0.27 13.78 19.18
CA VAL A 89 -0.80 13.02 20.33
C VAL A 89 -2.24 13.39 20.70
N ALA A 90 -2.85 14.32 19.96
CA ALA A 90 -4.24 14.71 20.19
C ALA A 90 -5.19 13.52 19.96
N GLN A 91 -6.26 13.45 20.76
CA GLN A 91 -7.23 12.36 20.71
C GLN A 91 -7.81 12.16 19.31
N LEU A 92 -8.15 13.25 18.61
CA LEU A 92 -8.69 13.19 17.24
C LEU A 92 -7.71 12.53 16.26
N THR A 93 -6.42 12.83 16.40
CA THR A 93 -5.35 12.25 15.58
C THR A 93 -5.16 10.77 15.90
N GLN A 94 -5.12 10.40 17.19
CA GLN A 94 -5.01 9.00 17.62
C GLN A 94 -6.18 8.15 17.13
N GLN A 95 -7.41 8.66 17.25
CA GLN A 95 -8.60 8.01 16.70
C GLN A 95 -8.48 7.81 15.20
N LYS A 96 -7.94 8.80 14.47
CA LYS A 96 -7.76 8.66 13.03
C LYS A 96 -6.68 7.63 12.66
N ILE A 97 -5.58 7.58 13.40
CA ILE A 97 -4.51 6.59 13.23
C ILE A 97 -5.06 5.18 13.45
N GLU A 98 -5.86 4.99 14.52
CA GLU A 98 -6.51 3.72 14.83
C GLU A 98 -7.50 3.29 13.73
N GLN A 99 -8.35 4.21 13.26
CA GLN A 99 -9.25 3.97 12.12
C GLN A 99 -8.50 3.55 10.85
N LEU A 100 -7.30 4.08 10.62
CA LEU A 100 -6.47 3.71 9.47
C LEU A 100 -5.73 2.38 9.66
N GLY A 101 -5.78 1.78 10.86
CA GLY A 101 -5.06 0.56 11.20
C GLY A 101 -3.54 0.73 11.24
N TRP A 102 -3.07 1.95 11.54
CA TRP A 102 -1.64 2.25 11.60
C TRP A 102 -1.08 1.98 12.99
N GLU A 103 0.08 1.33 13.06
CA GLU A 103 0.80 1.11 14.31
C GLU A 103 1.76 2.28 14.56
N VAL A 104 1.66 2.94 15.71
CA VAL A 104 2.58 4.02 16.08
C VAL A 104 3.81 3.41 16.75
N LEU A 105 4.99 3.66 16.18
CA LEU A 105 6.24 3.22 16.77
C LEU A 105 6.56 4.02 18.04
N PRO A 106 7.06 3.37 19.11
CA PRO A 106 7.48 4.07 20.32
C PRO A 106 8.65 5.00 20.01
N ARG A 107 8.63 6.19 20.61
CA ARG A 107 9.71 7.18 20.46
C ARG A 107 10.04 7.87 21.78
N PRO A 108 11.32 8.00 22.13
CA PRO A 108 11.74 8.85 23.24
C PRO A 108 11.41 10.34 22.99
N PRO A 109 11.15 11.12 24.06
CA PRO A 109 11.06 12.57 23.95
C PRO A 109 12.34 13.19 23.36
N TRP A 110 12.21 14.32 22.65
CA TRP A 110 13.34 15.17 22.22
C TRP A 110 14.48 14.44 21.47
N SER A 111 14.14 13.49 20.59
CA SER A 111 15.10 12.67 19.87
C SER A 111 15.03 12.87 18.35
N PRO A 112 15.43 14.06 17.84
CA PRO A 112 15.47 14.33 16.39
C PRO A 112 16.44 13.40 15.67
N ASP A 113 17.51 12.95 16.35
CA ASP A 113 18.49 12.00 15.82
C ASP A 113 17.87 10.65 15.45
N LEU A 114 16.65 10.36 15.93
CA LEU A 114 15.89 9.14 15.67
C LEU A 114 14.71 9.36 14.71
N ALA A 115 14.64 10.53 14.06
CA ALA A 115 13.62 10.84 13.06
C ALA A 115 14.27 10.93 11.67
N PRO A 116 13.98 9.98 10.76
CA PRO A 116 14.49 10.03 9.38
C PRO A 116 14.17 11.33 8.64
N SER A 117 13.04 11.95 8.99
CA SER A 117 12.68 13.27 8.49
C SER A 117 13.70 14.34 8.90
N ASP A 118 14.19 14.34 10.15
CA ASP A 118 15.09 15.37 10.67
C ASP A 118 16.53 15.13 10.21
N TYR A 119 17.11 13.96 10.52
CA TYR A 119 18.54 13.70 10.27
C TYR A 119 18.89 13.47 8.79
N HIS A 120 17.91 13.15 7.93
CA HIS A 120 18.17 12.81 6.53
C HIS A 120 17.44 13.73 5.55
N LEU A 121 16.10 13.74 5.59
CA LEU A 121 15.31 14.49 4.62
C LEU A 121 15.48 16.01 4.78
N PHE A 122 15.22 16.53 5.97
CA PHE A 122 15.31 17.95 6.28
C PHE A 122 16.76 18.43 6.33
N LEU A 123 17.71 17.57 6.73
CA LEU A 123 19.12 17.85 6.56
C LEU A 123 19.48 18.12 5.08
N SER A 124 19.08 17.21 4.18
CA SER A 124 19.30 17.41 2.75
C SER A 124 18.56 18.62 2.21
N LEU A 125 17.33 18.87 2.68
CA LEU A 125 16.52 19.99 2.24
C LEU A 125 17.12 21.31 2.69
N ARG A 126 17.57 21.42 3.95
CA ARG A 126 18.25 22.60 4.49
C ARG A 126 19.47 22.96 3.65
N ASN A 127 20.27 21.96 3.27
CA ASN A 127 21.44 22.19 2.42
C ASN A 127 21.03 22.65 1.01
N TYR A 128 19.94 22.11 0.46
CA TYR A 128 19.40 22.52 -0.85
C TYR A 128 18.84 23.95 -0.86
N LEU A 129 18.18 24.35 0.23
CA LEU A 129 17.58 25.67 0.40
C LEU A 129 18.61 26.73 0.83
N CYS A 130 19.82 26.32 1.20
CA CYS A 130 20.86 27.22 1.69
C CYS A 130 21.18 28.29 0.64
N ASN A 131 21.16 29.56 1.04
CA ASN A 131 21.39 30.74 0.20
C ASN A 131 20.37 30.96 -0.93
N LYS A 132 19.21 30.30 -0.89
CA LYS A 132 18.10 30.61 -1.79
C LYS A 132 17.19 31.67 -1.18
N HIS A 133 16.76 32.60 -2.02
CA HIS A 133 15.71 33.57 -1.71
C HIS A 133 14.55 33.34 -2.67
N TYR A 134 13.34 33.48 -2.15
CA TYR A 134 12.11 33.31 -2.91
C TYR A 134 11.29 34.57 -2.78
N GLU A 135 10.77 35.08 -3.90
CA GLU A 135 9.94 36.28 -3.92
C GLU A 135 8.50 35.97 -3.49
N ASP A 136 8.05 34.74 -3.75
CA ASP A 136 6.72 34.28 -3.36
C ASP A 136 6.64 32.78 -3.01
N PHE A 137 5.47 32.39 -2.50
CA PHE A 137 5.20 31.02 -2.08
C PHE A 137 5.14 30.03 -3.26
N ASN A 138 4.73 30.47 -4.46
CA ASN A 138 4.65 29.59 -5.62
C ASN A 138 6.04 29.20 -6.10
N GLU A 139 6.99 30.13 -6.09
CA GLU A 139 8.39 29.88 -6.41
C GLU A 139 8.99 28.84 -5.46
N LEU A 140 8.80 29.04 -4.14
CA LEU A 140 9.22 28.06 -3.12
C LEU A 140 8.56 26.70 -3.37
N LYS A 141 7.25 26.66 -3.63
CA LYS A 141 6.52 25.41 -3.86
C LYS A 141 7.04 24.65 -5.09
N LEU A 142 7.32 25.36 -6.19
CA LEU A 142 7.87 24.76 -7.41
C LEU A 142 9.27 24.20 -7.14
N ASP A 143 10.11 24.94 -6.44
CA ASP A 143 11.48 24.51 -6.14
C ASP A 143 11.51 23.32 -5.14
N LEU A 144 10.61 23.30 -4.16
CA LEU A 144 10.41 22.13 -3.29
C LEU A 144 9.93 20.92 -4.08
N THR A 145 8.99 21.10 -5.01
CA THR A 145 8.52 20.00 -5.88
C THR A 145 9.68 19.42 -6.68
N ALA A 146 10.49 20.27 -7.30
CA ALA A 146 11.69 19.85 -8.03
C ALA A 146 12.70 19.14 -7.11
N PHE A 147 12.89 19.60 -5.88
CA PHE A 147 13.74 18.93 -4.90
C PHE A 147 13.28 17.48 -4.65
N PHE A 148 12.00 17.26 -4.34
CA PHE A 148 11.48 15.92 -4.04
C PHE A 148 11.52 14.99 -5.27
N GLU A 149 11.20 15.52 -6.45
CA GLU A 149 11.29 14.78 -7.72
C GLU A 149 12.72 14.42 -8.11
N SER A 150 13.70 15.25 -7.74
CA SER A 150 15.12 14.97 -7.99
C SER A 150 15.68 13.80 -7.18
N LYS A 151 15.01 13.38 -6.09
CA LYS A 151 15.54 12.34 -5.20
C LYS A 151 15.21 10.95 -5.73
N PRO A 152 16.23 10.09 -5.98
CA PRO A 152 15.97 8.71 -6.34
C PRO A 152 15.33 7.95 -5.16
N SER A 153 14.62 6.86 -5.45
CA SER A 153 14.01 6.00 -4.41
C SER A 153 15.03 5.50 -3.37
N SER A 154 16.29 5.31 -3.78
CA SER A 154 17.40 4.93 -2.91
C SER A 154 17.72 5.97 -1.84
N PHE A 155 17.46 7.26 -2.09
CA PHE A 155 17.64 8.32 -1.11
C PHE A 155 16.72 8.11 0.09
N TYR A 156 15.42 7.92 -0.14
CA TYR A 156 14.44 7.68 0.93
C TYR A 156 14.71 6.36 1.66
N ARG A 157 15.01 5.30 0.90
CA ARG A 157 15.35 3.99 1.45
C ARG A 157 16.52 4.08 2.43
N ARG A 158 17.62 4.73 2.03
CA ARG A 158 18.80 4.91 2.88
C ARG A 158 18.45 5.63 4.17
N GLY A 159 17.66 6.70 4.10
CA GLY A 159 17.23 7.44 5.29
C GLY A 159 16.51 6.54 6.32
N ILE A 160 15.67 5.62 5.86
CA ILE A 160 14.97 4.66 6.72
C ILE A 160 15.91 3.54 7.22
N GLU A 161 16.78 3.00 6.36
CA GLU A 161 17.69 1.90 6.73
C GLU A 161 18.68 2.29 7.84
N ILE A 162 19.18 3.54 7.81
CA ILE A 162 20.10 4.09 8.83
C ILE A 162 19.47 4.12 10.23
N LEU A 163 18.14 4.10 10.35
CA LEU A 163 17.45 4.13 11.65
C LEU A 163 17.87 2.97 12.55
N SER A 164 18.13 1.80 11.98
CA SER A 164 18.59 0.62 12.72
C SER A 164 19.95 0.82 13.39
N GLU A 165 20.91 1.40 12.65
CA GLU A 165 22.23 1.76 13.15
C GLU A 165 22.15 2.86 14.22
N ARG A 166 21.32 3.88 13.98
CA ARG A 166 21.12 4.96 14.95
C ARG A 166 20.51 4.47 16.27
N TRP A 167 19.56 3.53 16.21
CA TRP A 167 19.05 2.88 17.43
C TRP A 167 20.13 2.12 18.17
N ALA A 168 20.98 1.37 17.46
CA ALA A 168 22.11 0.67 18.08
C ALA A 168 23.05 1.65 18.78
N ASN A 169 23.43 2.75 18.11
CA ASN A 169 24.29 3.78 18.69
C ASN A 169 23.70 4.42 19.95
N VAL A 170 22.40 4.72 19.98
CA VAL A 170 21.75 5.27 21.18
C VAL A 170 21.78 4.27 22.33
N VAL A 171 21.60 2.98 22.07
CA VAL A 171 21.69 1.94 23.10
C VAL A 171 23.12 1.81 23.62
N GLU A 172 24.12 1.80 22.74
CA GLU A 172 25.54 1.73 23.09
C GLU A 172 26.02 2.96 23.87
N ASN A 173 25.46 4.14 23.57
CA ASN A 173 25.75 5.40 24.24
C ASN A 173 24.83 5.67 25.45
N ASN A 174 24.18 4.65 26.01
CA ASN A 174 23.31 4.76 27.19
C ASN A 174 22.20 5.84 27.08
N GLY A 175 21.71 6.10 25.88
CA GLY A 175 20.66 7.10 25.63
C GLY A 175 21.16 8.49 25.27
N ASP A 176 22.48 8.73 25.20
CA ASP A 176 23.04 10.01 24.78
C ASP A 176 22.81 10.29 23.29
N TYR A 177 22.86 11.57 22.93
CA TYR A 177 22.68 12.06 21.55
C TYR A 177 23.75 11.53 20.60
N ILE A 178 23.38 11.39 19.32
CA ILE A 178 24.32 10.99 18.27
C ILE A 178 25.04 12.25 17.78
N VAL A 179 26.37 12.23 17.78
CA VAL A 179 27.19 13.32 17.22
C VAL A 179 27.63 12.93 15.81
N ASP A 180 27.10 13.64 14.81
CA ASP A 180 27.48 13.52 13.39
C ASP A 180 28.66 14.44 13.01
#